data_AF-A0AAE3C859-F1
#
_entry.id   AF-A0AAE3C859-F1
#
_cell.length_a   1.000
_cell.length_b   1.000
_cell.length_c   1.000
_cell.angle_alpha   90.00
_cell.angle_beta   90.00
_cell.angle_gamma   90.00
#
_symmetry.space_group_name_H-M   'P 1'
#
loop_
_entity.id
_entity.type
_entity.pdbx_description
1 polymer ?
#
loop_
_entity_poly.entity_id
_entity_poly.type
_entity_poly.pdbx_seq_one_letter_code
_entity_poly.pdbx_strand_id
1 'polypeptide(L)'
;MKNMFGLETLEASLIPEWAEWLIQPPVSAQVVFATILIVTFALIATERLHKTVAALGGAVATLIAGGVFSALYSWVPYFTYYVSGGLVSHELLFSYDDVYKEFVNWSTLLIIISIVVITTVASRSGLFEYIIIKVVKFSGGDIRKLFIYIWALTFVLTMLLNCDPCFIIVSVLVFQIVRVLDLNPVPYILGTVFVVNAASASTIIGSFVNILVSGHYNLDPTRFLSYPTFLVLGLPFAAICTVVAIFFIFRRFKEAFQIPKDKEGYLETREELLSLDERMLMRDPKIFRRLAILLVVTVAGFVVAGLLTIPFYVVSLIFAFA
;
A
#
# COMPACT_ATOMS: atom_id res chain seq x y z
N MET A 1 -6.76 -27.85 -0.99
CA MET A 1 -7.18 -29.11 -1.65
C MET A 1 -7.21 -30.31 -0.70
N LYS A 2 -6.32 -30.42 0.30
CA LYS A 2 -6.32 -31.52 1.30
C LYS A 2 -7.65 -31.67 2.07
N ASN A 3 -8.26 -30.57 2.49
CA ASN A 3 -9.51 -30.59 3.29
C ASN A 3 -10.75 -30.98 2.47
N MET A 4 -10.69 -30.92 1.14
CA MET A 4 -11.84 -31.19 0.26
C MET A 4 -12.06 -32.70 0.02
N PHE A 5 -11.08 -33.55 0.35
CA PHE A 5 -11.11 -35.00 0.13
C PHE A 5 -11.06 -35.83 1.44
N GLY A 6 -11.17 -35.21 2.62
CA GLY A 6 -11.09 -35.95 3.90
C GLY A 6 -9.73 -36.60 4.16
N LEU A 7 -8.66 -36.09 3.53
CA LEU A 7 -7.31 -36.66 3.65
C LEU A 7 -6.68 -36.39 5.03
N GLU A 8 -7.02 -35.29 5.71
CA GLU A 8 -6.59 -35.04 7.10
C GLU A 8 -7.10 -36.13 8.06
N THR A 9 -8.35 -36.58 7.90
CA THR A 9 -8.91 -37.66 8.73
C THR A 9 -8.30 -39.02 8.47
N LEU A 10 -7.77 -39.25 7.25
CA LEU A 10 -7.03 -40.47 6.90
C LEU A 10 -5.57 -40.39 7.40
N GLU A 11 -4.90 -39.25 7.27
CA GLU A 11 -3.55 -39.01 7.83
C GLU A 11 -3.54 -39.13 9.37
N ALA A 12 -4.55 -38.57 10.06
CA ALA A 12 -4.72 -38.69 11.51
C ALA A 12 -5.03 -40.13 11.98
N SER A 13 -5.62 -40.97 11.12
CA SER A 13 -5.88 -42.38 11.44
C SER A 13 -4.63 -43.27 11.35
N LEU A 14 -3.60 -42.82 10.63
CA LEU A 14 -2.35 -43.54 10.40
C LEU A 14 -1.27 -43.24 11.44
N ILE A 15 -1.41 -42.15 12.17
CA ILE A 15 -0.47 -41.69 13.19
C ILE A 15 -1.15 -41.79 14.56
N PRO A 16 -0.58 -42.51 15.54
CA PRO A 16 -1.18 -42.59 16.88
C PRO A 16 -1.30 -41.21 17.54
N GLU A 17 -2.36 -40.95 18.31
CA GLU A 17 -2.58 -39.66 19.00
C GLU A 17 -1.38 -39.20 19.85
N TRP A 18 -0.66 -40.13 20.46
CA TRP A 18 0.55 -39.81 21.25
C TRP A 18 1.71 -39.31 20.39
N ALA A 19 1.77 -39.70 19.10
CA ALA A 19 2.80 -39.28 18.18
C ALA A 19 2.55 -37.85 17.67
N GLU A 20 1.31 -37.37 17.63
CA GLU A 20 1.00 -35.97 17.28
C GLU A 20 1.68 -34.96 18.22
N TRP A 21 1.80 -35.31 19.51
CA TRP A 21 2.51 -34.49 20.50
C TRP A 21 4.01 -34.33 20.21
N LEU A 22 4.60 -35.28 19.47
CA LEU A 22 6.00 -35.23 19.04
C LEU A 22 6.17 -34.55 17.67
N ILE A 23 5.09 -34.39 16.91
CA ILE A 23 5.05 -33.82 15.56
C ILE A 23 4.72 -32.32 15.58
N GLN A 24 4.06 -31.83 16.63
CA GLN A 24 3.86 -30.39 16.81
C GLN A 24 5.22 -29.68 16.93
N PRO A 25 5.42 -28.52 16.27
CA PRO A 25 6.64 -27.75 16.47
C PRO A 25 6.77 -27.45 17.97
N PRO A 26 7.96 -27.70 18.55
CA PRO A 26 8.14 -27.63 19.98
C PRO A 26 7.81 -26.22 20.47
N VAL A 27 7.26 -26.11 21.68
CA VAL A 27 6.94 -24.82 22.31
C VAL A 27 8.16 -23.88 22.31
N SER A 28 9.37 -24.44 22.41
CA SER A 28 10.63 -23.67 22.28
C SER A 28 10.79 -22.98 20.93
N ALA A 29 10.46 -23.64 19.81
CA ALA A 29 10.52 -23.02 18.48
C ALA A 29 9.48 -21.91 18.35
N GLN A 30 8.24 -22.18 18.79
CA GLN A 30 7.17 -21.18 18.76
C GLN A 30 7.53 -19.93 19.56
N VAL A 31 8.08 -20.11 20.78
CA VAL A 31 8.54 -19.01 21.64
C VAL A 31 9.66 -18.21 20.98
N VAL A 32 10.64 -18.88 20.35
CA VAL A 32 11.74 -18.20 19.65
C VAL A 32 11.23 -17.39 18.46
N PHE A 33 10.40 -17.97 17.58
CA PHE A 33 9.85 -17.25 16.43
C PHE A 33 8.95 -16.08 16.86
N ALA A 34 8.11 -16.28 17.89
CA ALA A 34 7.30 -15.20 18.46
C ALA A 34 8.17 -14.07 19.03
N THR A 35 9.27 -14.42 19.69
CA THR A 35 10.23 -13.42 20.22
C THR A 35 10.88 -12.64 19.10
N ILE A 36 11.37 -13.31 18.05
CA ILE A 36 11.96 -12.66 16.87
C ILE A 36 10.95 -11.68 16.25
N LEU A 37 9.70 -12.11 16.09
CA LEU A 37 8.62 -11.29 15.55
C LEU A 37 8.35 -10.05 16.42
N ILE A 38 8.16 -10.22 17.74
CA ILE A 38 7.89 -9.13 18.67
C ILE A 38 9.05 -8.12 18.69
N VAL A 39 10.30 -8.60 18.76
CA VAL A 39 11.49 -7.74 18.75
C VAL A 39 11.58 -6.98 17.43
N THR A 40 11.37 -7.65 16.29
CA THR A 40 11.40 -7.02 14.97
C THR A 40 10.34 -5.92 14.87
N PHE A 41 9.10 -6.19 15.30
CA PHE A 41 8.04 -5.18 15.33
C PHE A 41 8.37 -4.02 16.26
N ALA A 42 8.94 -4.26 17.44
CA ALA A 42 9.36 -3.21 18.36
C ALA A 42 10.47 -2.33 17.76
N LEU A 43 11.44 -2.92 17.07
CA LEU A 43 12.50 -2.18 16.36
C LEU A 43 11.93 -1.32 15.22
N ILE A 44 10.95 -1.83 14.48
CA ILE A 44 10.24 -1.06 13.44
C ILE A 44 9.44 0.09 14.08
N ALA A 45 8.70 -0.18 15.16
CA ALA A 45 7.82 0.78 15.80
C ALA A 45 8.57 1.89 16.55
N THR A 46 9.75 1.60 17.10
CA THR A 46 10.58 2.59 17.79
C THR A 46 11.27 3.56 16.83
N GLU A 47 11.29 3.26 15.52
CA GLU A 47 11.94 4.04 14.45
C GLU A 47 13.41 4.42 14.72
N ARG A 48 14.06 3.77 15.71
CA ARG A 48 15.48 3.99 16.05
C ARG A 48 16.42 3.36 15.02
N LEU A 49 15.94 2.33 14.33
CA LEU A 49 16.62 1.69 13.21
C LEU A 49 15.82 1.92 11.93
N HIS A 50 16.51 1.91 10.80
CA HIS A 50 15.84 1.96 9.50
C HIS A 50 14.92 0.73 9.35
N LYS A 51 13.65 0.95 8.98
CA LYS A 51 12.60 -0.08 8.92
C LYS A 51 13.03 -1.30 8.11
N THR A 52 13.73 -1.07 6.99
CA THR A 52 14.29 -2.14 6.14
C THR A 52 15.35 -2.97 6.86
N VAL A 53 16.22 -2.34 7.65
CA VAL A 53 17.29 -3.05 8.38
C VAL A 53 16.68 -3.88 9.51
N ALA A 54 15.70 -3.34 10.23
CA ALA A 54 14.98 -4.09 11.25
C ALA A 54 14.26 -5.32 10.64
N ALA A 55 13.53 -5.14 9.55
CA ALA A 55 12.82 -6.22 8.86
C ALA A 55 13.76 -7.30 8.30
N LEU A 56 14.86 -6.91 7.63
CA LEU A 56 15.86 -7.85 7.13
C LEU A 56 16.59 -8.58 8.26
N GLY A 57 16.92 -7.88 9.34
CA GLY A 57 17.51 -8.48 10.54
C GLY A 57 16.61 -9.55 11.16
N GLY A 58 15.31 -9.23 11.29
CA GLY A 58 14.29 -10.19 11.73
C GLY A 58 14.19 -11.41 10.80
N ALA A 59 14.17 -11.19 9.48
CA ALA A 59 14.16 -12.27 8.50
C ALA A 59 15.40 -13.18 8.62
N VAL A 60 16.60 -12.61 8.72
CA VAL A 60 17.85 -13.37 8.91
C VAL A 60 17.81 -14.15 10.23
N ALA A 61 17.34 -13.54 11.32
CA ALA A 61 17.19 -14.23 12.60
C ALA A 61 16.22 -15.42 12.50
N THR A 62 15.09 -15.25 11.80
CA THR A 62 14.12 -16.33 11.52
C THR A 62 14.76 -17.46 10.72
N LEU A 63 15.59 -17.15 9.71
CA LEU A 63 16.28 -18.17 8.91
C LEU A 63 17.31 -18.94 9.74
N ILE A 64 18.10 -18.25 10.57
CA ILE A 64 19.08 -18.89 11.45
C ILE A 64 18.36 -19.78 12.48
N ALA A 65 17.31 -19.27 13.13
CA ALA A 65 16.52 -20.04 14.08
C ALA A 65 15.87 -21.26 13.40
N GLY A 66 15.30 -21.08 12.20
CA GLY A 66 14.74 -22.15 11.39
C GLY A 66 15.76 -23.22 11.04
N GLY A 67 16.97 -22.85 10.63
CA GLY A 67 18.06 -23.79 10.35
C GLY A 67 18.49 -24.57 11.59
N VAL A 68 18.60 -23.91 12.75
CA VAL A 68 18.95 -24.56 14.02
C VAL A 68 17.87 -25.55 14.45
N PHE A 69 16.59 -25.15 14.43
CA PHE A 69 15.50 -26.04 14.79
C PHE A 69 15.32 -27.17 13.76
N SER A 70 15.49 -26.91 12.47
CA SER A 70 15.46 -27.95 11.44
C SER A 70 16.55 -29.01 11.68
N ALA A 71 17.77 -28.60 12.06
CA ALA A 71 18.84 -29.52 12.42
C ALA A 71 18.54 -30.34 13.69
N LEU A 72 18.06 -29.67 14.75
CA LEU A 72 17.70 -30.29 16.03
C LEU A 72 16.56 -31.30 15.91
N TYR A 73 15.60 -31.03 15.03
CA TYR A 73 14.39 -31.83 14.83
C TYR A 73 14.40 -32.62 13.52
N SER A 74 15.59 -32.81 12.92
CA SER A 74 15.77 -33.56 11.67
C SER A 74 15.31 -35.01 11.76
N TRP A 75 15.21 -35.57 12.97
CA TRP A 75 14.70 -36.92 13.23
C TRP A 75 13.18 -37.04 13.12
N VAL A 76 12.42 -35.95 13.23
CA VAL A 76 10.94 -35.98 13.27
C VAL A 76 10.35 -36.47 11.94
N PRO A 77 10.77 -35.98 10.75
CA PRO A 77 10.27 -36.50 9.47
C PRO A 77 10.53 -38.00 9.28
N TYR A 78 11.72 -38.49 9.67
CA TYR A 78 12.03 -39.92 9.61
C TYR A 78 11.15 -40.72 10.56
N PHE A 79 10.96 -40.24 11.79
CA PHE A 79 10.09 -40.87 12.76
C PHE A 79 8.64 -40.94 12.26
N THR A 80 8.11 -39.85 11.67
CA THR A 80 6.77 -39.83 11.07
C THR A 80 6.64 -40.83 9.92
N TYR A 81 7.68 -40.97 9.10
CA TYR A 81 7.71 -41.95 8.01
C TYR A 81 7.65 -43.38 8.56
N TYR A 82 8.41 -43.69 9.62
CA TYR A 82 8.39 -45.02 10.23
C TYR A 82 7.06 -45.35 10.92
N VAL A 83 6.51 -44.42 11.69
CA VAL A 83 5.26 -44.63 12.45
C VAL A 83 4.05 -44.71 11.52
N SER A 84 4.04 -43.96 10.41
CA SER A 84 2.98 -44.00 9.40
C SER A 84 3.09 -45.20 8.43
N GLY A 85 4.08 -46.09 8.61
CA GLY A 85 4.29 -47.22 7.70
C GLY A 85 4.77 -46.81 6.30
N GLY A 86 5.44 -45.66 6.18
CA GLY A 86 6.04 -45.15 4.94
C GLY A 86 5.10 -44.33 4.06
N LEU A 87 3.94 -43.92 4.59
CA LEU A 87 2.89 -43.23 3.82
C LEU A 87 2.94 -41.70 3.97
N VAL A 88 3.52 -41.19 5.06
CA VAL A 88 3.52 -39.76 5.39
C VAL A 88 4.91 -39.31 5.82
N SER A 89 5.46 -38.31 5.13
CA SER A 89 6.63 -37.53 5.58
C SER A 89 6.34 -36.06 5.35
N HIS A 90 6.28 -35.27 6.43
CA HIS A 90 6.16 -33.80 6.35
C HIS A 90 7.45 -33.18 6.87
N GLU A 91 7.95 -32.14 6.21
CA GLU A 91 8.97 -31.27 6.80
C GLU A 91 8.33 -30.48 7.96
N LEU A 92 9.02 -30.43 9.10
CA LEU A 92 8.44 -29.95 10.36
C LEU A 92 8.24 -28.42 10.42
N LEU A 93 9.05 -27.66 9.69
CA LEU A 93 9.11 -26.20 9.80
C LEU A 93 8.99 -25.51 8.44
N PHE A 94 10.08 -25.46 7.67
CA PHE A 94 10.12 -24.96 6.29
C PHE A 94 11.49 -25.29 5.67
N SER A 95 11.52 -25.46 4.35
CA SER A 95 12.73 -25.57 3.56
C SER A 95 13.31 -24.19 3.23
N TYR A 96 14.59 -24.13 2.88
CA TYR A 96 15.18 -22.90 2.32
C TYR A 96 14.49 -22.50 1.00
N ASP A 97 13.91 -23.45 0.27
CA ASP A 97 13.15 -23.19 -0.95
C ASP A 97 11.80 -22.51 -0.66
N ASP A 98 11.15 -22.86 0.45
CA ASP A 98 9.88 -22.27 0.90
C ASP A 98 10.04 -20.79 1.28
N VAL A 99 11.23 -20.41 1.76
CA VAL A 99 11.56 -19.00 2.05
C VAL A 99 11.41 -18.15 0.79
N TYR A 100 11.93 -18.64 -0.35
CA TYR A 100 11.88 -17.90 -1.60
C TYR A 100 10.52 -17.99 -2.28
N LYS A 101 9.84 -19.13 -2.16
CA LYS A 101 8.58 -19.40 -2.87
C LYS A 101 7.34 -18.93 -2.12
N GLU A 102 7.32 -19.06 -0.80
CA GLU A 102 6.14 -18.85 0.03
C GLU A 102 6.26 -17.59 0.90
N PHE A 103 7.42 -17.32 1.50
CA PHE A 103 7.56 -16.20 2.44
C PHE A 103 7.71 -14.86 1.74
N VAL A 104 8.28 -14.85 0.53
CA VAL A 104 8.41 -13.63 -0.29
C VAL A 104 7.22 -13.52 -1.25
N ASN A 105 6.38 -12.51 -1.03
CA ASN A 105 5.28 -12.20 -1.95
C ASN A 105 5.80 -11.42 -3.17
N TRP A 106 6.33 -12.15 -4.15
CA TRP A 106 6.87 -11.60 -5.41
C TRP A 106 5.85 -10.76 -6.17
N SER A 107 4.60 -11.23 -6.24
CA SER A 107 3.51 -10.50 -6.89
C SER A 107 3.37 -9.09 -6.32
N THR A 108 3.38 -8.96 -4.99
CA THR A 108 3.26 -7.66 -4.32
C THR A 108 4.49 -6.79 -4.55
N LEU A 109 5.70 -7.35 -4.45
CA LEU A 109 6.95 -6.61 -4.72
C LEU A 109 6.98 -6.05 -6.15
N LEU A 110 6.62 -6.86 -7.14
CA LEU A 110 6.59 -6.45 -8.55
C LEU A 110 5.57 -5.33 -8.78
N ILE A 111 4.40 -5.38 -8.13
CA ILE A 111 3.40 -4.31 -8.23
C ILE A 111 3.94 -3.03 -7.58
N ILE A 112 4.52 -3.10 -6.39
CA ILE A 112 5.07 -1.93 -5.68
C ILE A 112 6.16 -1.26 -6.52
N ILE A 113 7.14 -2.04 -7.00
CA ILE A 113 8.24 -1.52 -7.83
C ILE A 113 7.68 -0.84 -9.08
N SER A 114 6.74 -1.49 -9.77
CA SER A 114 6.13 -0.97 -10.98
C SER A 114 5.41 0.36 -10.75
N ILE A 115 4.56 0.44 -9.72
CA ILE A 115 3.83 1.67 -9.39
C ILE A 115 4.78 2.79 -8.98
N VAL A 116 5.83 2.49 -8.19
CA VAL A 116 6.84 3.49 -7.80
C VAL A 116 7.55 4.05 -9.02
N VAL A 117 7.92 3.20 -10.00
CA VAL A 117 8.52 3.65 -11.26
C VAL A 117 7.56 4.56 -12.03
N ILE A 118 6.32 4.12 -12.26
CA ILE A 118 5.30 4.88 -13.01
C ILE A 118 5.07 6.25 -12.35
N THR A 119 4.85 6.28 -11.03
CA THR A 119 4.58 7.51 -10.31
C THR A 119 5.79 8.43 -10.27
N THR A 120 7.01 7.88 -10.14
CA THR A 120 8.24 8.69 -10.19
C THR A 120 8.42 9.34 -11.56
N VAL A 121 8.20 8.61 -12.65
CA VAL A 121 8.29 9.16 -14.01
C VAL A 121 7.20 10.21 -14.24
N ALA A 122 5.96 9.93 -13.82
CA ALA A 122 4.86 10.89 -13.89
C ALA A 122 5.19 12.18 -13.13
N SER A 123 5.78 12.08 -11.92
CA SER A 123 6.15 13.25 -11.11
C SER A 123 7.20 14.14 -11.77
N ARG A 124 8.17 13.56 -12.48
CA ARG A 124 9.24 14.32 -13.16
C ARG A 124 8.77 15.12 -14.37
N SER A 125 7.57 14.86 -14.86
CA SER A 125 7.04 15.45 -16.09
C SER A 125 6.36 16.81 -15.93
N GLY A 126 6.14 17.26 -14.68
CA GLY A 126 5.33 18.44 -14.40
C GLY A 126 3.81 18.17 -14.42
N LEU A 127 3.39 16.90 -14.49
CA LEU A 127 1.98 16.52 -14.59
C LEU A 127 1.17 17.03 -13.39
N PHE A 128 1.68 16.83 -12.18
CA PHE A 128 0.95 17.17 -10.96
C PHE A 128 0.95 18.68 -10.71
N GLU A 129 2.06 19.35 -11.00
CA GLU A 129 2.19 20.81 -10.97
C GLU A 129 1.15 21.47 -11.88
N TYR A 130 1.02 20.97 -13.11
CA TYR A 130 0.01 21.45 -14.06
C TYR A 130 -1.42 21.24 -13.55
N ILE A 131 -1.74 20.04 -13.06
CA ILE A 131 -3.09 19.74 -12.54
C ILE A 131 -3.42 20.67 -11.37
N ILE A 132 -2.46 20.92 -10.48
CA ILE A 132 -2.67 21.74 -9.30
C ILE A 132 -2.87 23.22 -9.65
N ILE A 133 -2.10 23.80 -10.57
CA ILE A 133 -2.38 25.19 -11.01
C ILE A 133 -3.77 25.29 -11.65
N LYS A 134 -4.20 24.26 -12.38
CA LYS A 134 -5.56 24.22 -12.92
C LYS A 134 -6.61 24.22 -11.81
N VAL A 135 -6.37 23.47 -10.73
CA VAL A 135 -7.21 23.49 -9.53
C VAL A 135 -7.20 24.87 -8.84
N VAL A 136 -6.03 25.52 -8.76
CA VAL A 136 -5.90 26.89 -8.23
C VAL A 136 -6.78 27.86 -9.01
N LYS A 137 -6.71 27.85 -10.34
CA LYS A 137 -7.56 28.71 -11.18
C LYS A 137 -9.04 28.36 -11.06
N PHE A 138 -9.37 27.07 -11.04
CA PHE A 138 -10.75 26.62 -10.91
C PHE A 138 -11.37 27.00 -9.56
N SER A 139 -10.56 27.09 -8.50
CA SER A 139 -11.00 27.59 -7.19
C SER A 139 -11.36 29.08 -7.18
N GLY A 140 -10.98 29.84 -8.21
CA GLY A 140 -11.11 31.28 -8.25
C GLY A 140 -10.34 31.97 -7.12
N GLY A 141 -9.31 31.33 -6.56
CA GLY A 141 -8.49 31.85 -5.47
C GLY A 141 -9.19 31.97 -4.11
N ASP A 142 -10.31 31.27 -3.90
CA ASP A 142 -10.90 31.09 -2.56
C ASP A 142 -10.19 29.94 -1.83
N ILE A 143 -9.61 30.21 -0.65
CA ILE A 143 -8.84 29.23 0.14
C ILE A 143 -9.66 27.97 0.43
N ARG A 144 -10.93 28.10 0.81
CA ARG A 144 -11.76 26.94 1.15
C ARG A 144 -12.00 26.07 -0.07
N LYS A 145 -12.42 26.69 -1.18
CA LYS A 145 -12.67 25.97 -2.43
C LYS A 145 -11.39 25.32 -2.94
N LEU A 146 -10.28 26.04 -2.87
CA LEU A 146 -8.96 25.56 -3.27
C LEU A 146 -8.60 24.26 -2.58
N PHE A 147 -8.63 24.24 -1.24
CA PHE A 147 -8.24 23.05 -0.50
C PHE A 147 -9.26 21.91 -0.58
N ILE A 148 -10.55 22.20 -0.72
CA ILE A 148 -11.55 21.17 -1.03
C ILE A 148 -11.24 20.52 -2.38
N TYR A 149 -10.90 21.29 -3.40
CA TYR A 149 -10.56 20.76 -4.73
C TYR A 149 -9.23 20.01 -4.73
N ILE A 150 -8.22 20.51 -4.00
CA ILE A 150 -6.97 19.78 -3.80
C ILE A 150 -7.22 18.45 -3.11
N TRP A 151 -8.01 18.41 -2.04
CA TRP A 151 -8.32 17.16 -1.34
C TRP A 151 -9.17 16.22 -2.19
N ALA A 152 -10.14 16.71 -2.94
CA ALA A 152 -10.89 15.89 -3.89
C ALA A 152 -9.97 15.28 -4.97
N LEU A 153 -9.04 16.08 -5.51
CA LEU A 153 -8.02 15.59 -6.43
C LEU A 153 -7.12 14.56 -5.75
N THR A 154 -6.66 14.84 -4.53
CA THR A 154 -5.80 13.94 -3.74
C THR A 154 -6.46 12.60 -3.52
N PHE A 155 -7.76 12.61 -3.22
CA PHE A 155 -8.56 11.40 -3.08
C PHE A 155 -8.47 10.58 -4.36
N VAL A 156 -8.84 11.17 -5.50
CA VAL A 156 -8.78 10.50 -6.81
C VAL A 156 -7.37 10.01 -7.12
N LEU A 157 -6.34 10.85 -7.00
CA LEU A 157 -4.96 10.47 -7.28
C LEU A 157 -4.48 9.30 -6.40
N THR A 158 -4.85 9.28 -5.13
CA THR A 158 -4.47 8.21 -4.20
C THR A 158 -5.12 6.88 -4.58
N MET A 159 -6.36 6.89 -5.08
CA MET A 159 -7.01 5.67 -5.60
C MET A 159 -6.20 5.03 -6.73
N LEU A 160 -5.37 5.81 -7.43
CA LEU A 160 -4.66 5.43 -8.65
C LEU A 160 -3.15 5.20 -8.46
N LEU A 161 -2.49 5.91 -7.52
CA LEU A 161 -1.02 6.08 -7.47
C LEU A 161 -0.33 5.60 -6.19
N ASN A 162 -1.02 4.83 -5.34
CA ASN A 162 -0.62 4.50 -3.95
C ASN A 162 -0.55 5.72 -3.01
N CYS A 163 -0.74 5.46 -1.72
CA CYS A 163 -0.72 6.48 -0.67
C CYS A 163 0.61 7.24 -0.56
N ASP A 164 1.75 6.53 -0.48
CA ASP A 164 3.03 7.17 -0.14
C ASP A 164 3.53 8.12 -1.24
N PRO A 165 3.57 7.72 -2.53
CA PRO A 165 3.99 8.62 -3.60
C PRO A 165 3.03 9.81 -3.76
N CYS A 166 1.72 9.56 -3.68
CA CYS A 166 0.71 10.61 -3.78
C CYS A 166 0.85 11.62 -2.64
N PHE A 167 1.08 11.16 -1.41
CA PHE A 167 1.27 12.02 -0.25
C PHE A 167 2.48 12.94 -0.41
N ILE A 168 3.63 12.40 -0.85
CA ILE A 168 4.85 13.19 -1.06
C ILE A 168 4.61 14.29 -2.09
N ILE A 169 4.05 13.93 -3.25
CA ILE A 169 3.81 14.86 -4.35
C ILE A 169 2.83 15.96 -3.94
N VAL A 170 1.65 15.59 -3.44
CA VAL A 170 0.62 16.56 -3.08
C VAL A 170 1.08 17.43 -1.91
N SER A 171 1.76 16.88 -0.91
CA SER A 171 2.19 17.66 0.26
C SER A 171 3.24 18.71 -0.10
N VAL A 172 4.19 18.40 -0.99
CA VAL A 172 5.14 19.38 -1.50
C VAL A 172 4.42 20.53 -2.21
N LEU A 173 3.43 20.20 -3.04
CA LEU A 173 2.69 21.19 -3.81
C LEU A 173 1.76 22.04 -2.92
N VAL A 174 1.09 21.41 -1.95
CA VAL A 174 0.32 22.10 -0.91
C VAL A 174 1.23 23.03 -0.11
N PHE A 175 2.40 22.56 0.29
CA PHE A 175 3.35 23.38 1.05
C PHE A 175 3.82 24.60 0.25
N GLN A 176 4.09 24.44 -1.04
CA GLN A 176 4.42 25.56 -1.92
C GLN A 176 3.29 26.59 -2.01
N ILE A 177 2.05 26.15 -2.24
CA ILE A 177 0.88 27.03 -2.32
C ILE A 177 0.67 27.80 -1.01
N VAL A 178 0.71 27.09 0.11
CA VAL A 178 0.50 27.67 1.44
C VAL A 178 1.60 28.69 1.73
N ARG A 179 2.85 28.40 1.37
CA ARG A 179 3.98 29.32 1.56
C ARG A 179 3.86 30.57 0.69
N VAL A 180 3.40 30.42 -0.55
CA VAL A 180 3.14 31.58 -1.43
C VAL A 180 2.01 32.44 -0.85
N LEU A 181 0.91 31.83 -0.42
CA LEU A 181 -0.24 32.53 0.17
C LEU A 181 -0.03 33.03 1.61
N ASP A 182 1.17 32.86 2.18
CA ASP A 182 1.53 33.16 3.58
C ASP A 182 0.55 32.56 4.61
N LEU A 183 0.15 31.31 4.41
CA LEU A 183 -0.76 30.57 5.29
C LEU A 183 0.02 29.64 6.24
N ASN A 184 -0.61 29.24 7.35
CA ASN A 184 -0.05 28.19 8.21
C ASN A 184 -0.20 26.81 7.52
N PRO A 185 0.88 26.06 7.24
CA PRO A 185 0.83 24.81 6.48
C PRO A 185 0.11 23.65 7.21
N VAL A 186 0.06 23.69 8.54
CA VAL A 186 -0.43 22.58 9.39
C VAL A 186 -1.81 22.04 8.97
N PRO A 187 -2.89 22.83 8.92
CA PRO A 187 -4.23 22.33 8.60
C PRO A 187 -4.36 21.74 7.19
N TYR A 188 -3.63 22.30 6.23
CA TYR A 188 -3.72 21.87 4.83
C TYR A 188 -3.00 20.55 4.59
N ILE A 189 -1.79 20.40 5.16
CA ILE A 189 -1.04 19.15 5.13
C ILE A 189 -1.77 18.07 5.92
N LEU A 190 -2.30 18.36 7.11
CA LEU A 190 -3.10 17.40 7.87
C LEU A 190 -4.33 16.92 7.10
N GLY A 191 -5.03 17.83 6.42
CA GLY A 191 -6.12 17.45 5.53
C GLY A 191 -5.67 16.50 4.43
N THR A 192 -4.54 16.77 3.79
CA THR A 192 -3.93 15.87 2.80
C THR A 192 -3.61 14.51 3.41
N VAL A 193 -2.99 14.45 4.59
CA VAL A 193 -2.69 13.18 5.31
C VAL A 193 -3.96 12.36 5.51
N PHE A 194 -5.02 12.96 6.05
CA PHE A 194 -6.26 12.23 6.32
C PHE A 194 -6.94 11.75 5.04
N VAL A 195 -6.99 12.60 4.01
CA VAL A 195 -7.62 12.29 2.73
C VAL A 195 -6.86 11.17 2.01
N VAL A 196 -5.52 11.21 1.95
CA VAL A 196 -4.72 10.13 1.36
C VAL A 196 -4.98 8.81 2.08
N ASN A 197 -4.94 8.80 3.42
CA ASN A 197 -5.17 7.57 4.17
C ASN A 197 -6.58 7.01 3.94
N ALA A 198 -7.61 7.86 4.00
CA ALA A 198 -8.98 7.45 3.71
C ALA A 198 -9.16 6.94 2.27
N ALA A 199 -8.62 7.68 1.28
CA ALA A 199 -8.71 7.31 -0.13
C ALA A 199 -8.00 6.00 -0.45
N SER A 200 -6.88 5.71 0.21
CA SER A 200 -6.12 4.48 0.00
C SER A 200 -6.97 3.23 0.28
N ALA A 201 -7.94 3.30 1.20
CA ALA A 201 -8.85 2.20 1.52
C ALA A 201 -9.92 1.90 0.44
N SER A 202 -10.00 2.72 -0.61
CA SER A 202 -11.03 2.55 -1.66
C SER A 202 -10.68 1.55 -2.75
N THR A 203 -9.39 1.33 -3.05
CA THR A 203 -8.93 0.46 -4.15
C THR A 203 -7.88 -0.53 -3.69
N ILE A 204 -7.77 -1.68 -4.37
CA ILE A 204 -6.72 -2.67 -4.12
C ILE A 204 -5.32 -2.05 -4.29
N ILE A 205 -5.19 -1.08 -5.20
CA ILE A 205 -3.91 -0.46 -5.58
C ILE A 205 -3.64 0.82 -4.77
N GLY A 206 -4.56 1.23 -3.90
CA GLY A 206 -4.38 2.42 -3.07
C GLY A 206 -3.29 2.30 -2.02
N SER A 207 -2.95 1.07 -1.62
CA SER A 207 -1.86 0.76 -0.68
C SER A 207 -1.32 -0.65 -0.89
N PHE A 208 -0.04 -0.87 -0.58
CA PHE A 208 0.53 -2.23 -0.55
C PHE A 208 -0.17 -3.15 0.44
N VAL A 209 -0.76 -2.61 1.52
CA VAL A 209 -1.53 -3.39 2.49
C VAL A 209 -2.76 -4.01 1.83
N ASN A 210 -3.45 -3.25 0.98
CA ASN A 210 -4.65 -3.74 0.27
C ASN A 210 -4.29 -4.81 -0.75
N ILE A 211 -3.13 -4.68 -1.41
CA ILE A 211 -2.59 -5.71 -2.32
C ILE A 211 -2.34 -7.01 -1.55
N LEU A 212 -1.72 -6.94 -0.36
CA LEU A 212 -1.47 -8.12 0.47
C LEU A 212 -2.78 -8.79 0.93
N VAL A 213 -3.76 -8.00 1.39
CA VAL A 213 -5.07 -8.52 1.82
C VAL A 213 -5.81 -9.18 0.66
N SER A 214 -5.89 -8.51 -0.50
CA SER A 214 -6.51 -9.07 -1.69
C SER A 214 -5.81 -10.34 -2.16
N GLY A 215 -4.47 -10.34 -2.15
CA GLY A 215 -3.65 -11.50 -2.50
C GLY A 215 -3.94 -12.70 -1.60
N HIS A 216 -4.11 -12.49 -0.29
CA HIS A 216 -4.41 -13.56 0.65
C HIS A 216 -5.84 -14.11 0.48
N TYR A 217 -6.84 -13.24 0.33
CA TYR A 217 -8.23 -13.67 0.11
C TYR A 217 -8.38 -14.47 -1.19
N ASN A 218 -7.70 -14.05 -2.25
CA ASN A 218 -7.77 -14.72 -3.55
C ASN A 218 -7.05 -16.09 -3.59
N LEU A 219 -6.44 -16.55 -2.49
CA LEU A 219 -5.95 -17.93 -2.35
C LEU A 219 -7.08 -18.92 -2.03
N ASP A 220 -8.20 -18.45 -1.47
CA ASP A 220 -9.37 -19.27 -1.14
C ASP A 220 -10.40 -19.23 -2.29
N PRO A 221 -10.69 -20.36 -2.95
CA PRO A 221 -11.68 -20.42 -4.04
C PRO A 221 -13.08 -19.96 -3.63
N THR A 222 -13.40 -19.99 -2.34
CA THR A 222 -14.71 -19.60 -1.80
C THR A 222 -14.82 -18.11 -1.49
N ARG A 223 -13.70 -17.37 -1.45
CA ARG A 223 -13.64 -15.96 -1.03
C ARG A 223 -12.80 -15.12 -1.99
N PHE A 224 -13.34 -14.83 -3.18
CA PHE A 224 -12.64 -13.98 -4.14
C PHE A 224 -12.95 -12.50 -3.92
N LEU A 225 -11.93 -11.71 -3.58
CA LEU A 225 -12.03 -10.26 -3.45
C LEU A 225 -11.60 -9.61 -4.77
N SER A 226 -12.53 -9.58 -5.72
CA SER A 226 -12.33 -8.95 -7.02
C SER A 226 -12.12 -7.44 -6.89
N TYR A 227 -11.47 -6.81 -7.87
CA TYR A 227 -11.28 -5.36 -7.90
C TYR A 227 -12.61 -4.58 -7.79
N PRO A 228 -13.66 -4.91 -8.57
CA PRO A 228 -14.96 -4.26 -8.42
C PRO A 228 -15.57 -4.45 -7.03
N THR A 229 -15.48 -5.66 -6.46
CA THR A 229 -16.02 -5.94 -5.12
C THR A 229 -15.31 -5.11 -4.05
N PHE A 230 -13.98 -5.01 -4.13
CA PHE A 230 -13.20 -4.17 -3.24
C PHE A 230 -13.60 -2.69 -3.38
N LEU A 231 -13.73 -2.21 -4.62
CA LEU A 231 -14.12 -0.82 -4.90
C LEU A 231 -15.51 -0.49 -4.33
N VAL A 232 -16.50 -1.37 -4.55
CA VAL A 232 -17.88 -1.15 -4.08
C VAL A 232 -17.95 -1.13 -2.55
N LEU A 233 -17.13 -1.92 -1.86
CA LEU A 233 -17.08 -1.96 -0.40
C LEU A 233 -16.25 -0.81 0.18
N GLY A 234 -15.07 -0.55 -0.40
CA GLY A 234 -14.08 0.39 0.10
C GLY A 234 -14.40 1.84 -0.24
N LEU A 235 -14.95 2.13 -1.42
CA LEU A 235 -15.21 3.50 -1.87
C LEU A 235 -16.20 4.25 -0.95
N PRO A 236 -17.36 3.68 -0.53
CA PRO A 236 -18.26 4.35 0.41
C PRO A 236 -17.59 4.63 1.75
N PHE A 237 -16.84 3.67 2.28
CA PHE A 237 -16.10 3.82 3.54
C PHE A 237 -15.06 4.95 3.43
N ALA A 238 -14.22 4.91 2.40
CA ALA A 238 -13.22 5.92 2.11
C ALA A 238 -13.83 7.32 1.96
N ALA A 239 -14.94 7.43 1.23
CA ALA A 239 -15.65 8.69 1.03
C ALA A 239 -16.21 9.25 2.35
N ILE A 240 -16.85 8.41 3.17
CA ILE A 240 -17.37 8.82 4.49
C ILE A 240 -16.22 9.29 5.39
N CYS A 241 -15.14 8.51 5.50
CA CYS A 241 -13.96 8.90 6.29
C CYS A 241 -13.35 10.22 5.80
N THR A 242 -13.31 10.44 4.49
CA THR A 242 -12.82 11.69 3.89
C THR A 242 -13.71 12.88 4.27
N VAL A 243 -15.03 12.74 4.15
CA VAL A 243 -15.97 13.80 4.53
C VAL A 243 -15.87 14.12 6.02
N VAL A 244 -15.78 13.09 6.88
CA VAL A 244 -15.61 13.25 8.33
C VAL A 244 -14.29 13.95 8.65
N ALA A 245 -13.19 13.57 7.99
CA ALA A 245 -11.89 14.20 8.17
C ALA A 245 -11.89 15.68 7.75
N ILE A 246 -12.45 15.98 6.58
CA ILE A 246 -12.58 17.36 6.08
C ILE A 246 -13.44 18.19 7.03
N PHE A 247 -14.56 17.65 7.50
CA PHE A 247 -15.41 18.31 8.50
C PHE A 247 -14.65 18.60 9.80
N PHE A 248 -13.90 17.62 10.31
CA PHE A 248 -13.08 17.78 11.51
C PHE A 248 -12.02 18.88 11.34
N ILE A 249 -11.31 18.89 10.21
CA ILE A 249 -10.30 19.90 9.89
C ILE A 249 -10.93 21.30 9.83
N PHE A 250 -12.05 21.48 9.11
CA PHE A 250 -12.73 22.77 9.03
C PHE A 250 -13.24 23.25 10.38
N ARG A 251 -13.74 22.35 11.23
CA ARG A 251 -14.22 22.69 12.56
C ARG A 251 -13.07 23.08 13.50
N ARG A 252 -11.95 22.35 13.45
CA ARG A 252 -10.80 22.55 14.35
C ARG A 252 -9.89 23.72 13.96
N PHE A 253 -9.80 24.01 12.66
CA PHE A 253 -8.91 25.02 12.08
C PHE A 253 -9.69 26.10 11.30
N LYS A 254 -10.89 26.45 11.77
CA LYS A 254 -11.80 27.40 11.10
C LYS A 254 -11.13 28.71 10.67
N GLU A 255 -10.23 29.23 11.50
CA GLU A 255 -9.49 30.48 11.26
C GLU A 255 -8.49 30.37 10.10
N ALA A 256 -7.87 29.20 9.90
CA ALA A 256 -6.95 29.00 8.79
C ALA A 256 -7.65 29.05 7.42
N PHE A 257 -8.94 28.75 7.38
CA PHE A 257 -9.73 28.80 6.14
C PHE A 257 -10.47 30.12 5.95
N GLN A 258 -10.06 31.18 6.65
CA GLN A 258 -10.53 32.54 6.42
C GLN A 258 -9.50 33.31 5.59
N ILE A 259 -9.97 34.33 4.87
CA ILE A 259 -9.08 35.24 4.17
C ILE A 259 -8.18 35.91 5.22
N PRO A 260 -6.84 35.92 5.03
CA PRO A 260 -5.91 36.57 5.95
C PRO A 260 -6.29 38.02 6.25
N LYS A 261 -5.90 38.51 7.44
CA LYS A 261 -6.20 39.88 7.87
C LYS A 261 -5.51 40.94 6.99
N ASP A 262 -4.35 40.60 6.42
CA ASP A 262 -3.68 41.39 5.39
C ASP A 262 -4.31 41.09 4.02
N LYS A 263 -5.37 41.83 3.69
CA LYS A 263 -6.16 41.59 2.47
C LYS A 263 -5.41 42.02 1.20
N GLU A 264 -4.59 43.06 1.25
CA GLU A 264 -3.96 43.62 0.05
C GLU A 264 -2.85 42.70 -0.47
N GLY A 265 -1.91 42.29 0.39
CA GLY A 265 -0.84 41.34 0.01
C GLY A 265 -1.40 39.97 -0.41
N TYR A 266 -2.47 39.50 0.24
CA TYR A 266 -3.15 38.26 -0.14
C TYR A 266 -3.82 38.36 -1.53
N LEU A 267 -4.46 39.48 -1.84
CA LEU A 267 -5.16 39.67 -3.12
C LEU A 267 -4.16 39.78 -4.28
N GLU A 268 -3.05 40.49 -4.11
CA GLU A 268 -1.98 40.58 -5.11
C GLU A 268 -1.37 39.20 -5.38
N THR A 269 -0.99 38.47 -4.33
CA THR A 269 -0.42 37.12 -4.44
C THR A 269 -1.40 36.14 -5.09
N ARG A 270 -2.69 36.26 -4.77
CA ARG A 270 -3.77 35.48 -5.38
C ARG A 270 -3.90 35.78 -6.87
N GLU A 271 -3.85 37.06 -7.25
CA GLU A 271 -3.90 37.45 -8.66
C GLU A 271 -2.68 36.97 -9.43
N GLU A 272 -1.48 37.05 -8.84
CA GLU A 272 -0.26 36.50 -9.42
C GLU A 272 -0.41 34.98 -9.69
N LEU A 273 -0.84 34.21 -8.68
CA LEU A 273 -1.09 32.77 -8.83
C LEU A 273 -2.14 32.45 -9.89
N LEU A 274 -3.20 33.25 -10.01
CA LEU A 274 -4.23 33.09 -11.03
C LEU A 274 -3.74 33.45 -12.44
N SER A 275 -2.77 34.37 -12.53
CA SER A 275 -2.16 34.82 -13.78
C SER A 275 -1.11 33.85 -14.34
N LEU A 276 -0.59 32.92 -13.51
CA LEU A 276 0.41 31.95 -13.93
C LEU A 276 -0.05 31.12 -15.12
N ASP A 277 0.75 31.08 -16.19
CA ASP A 277 0.50 30.17 -17.31
C ASP A 277 0.87 28.74 -16.91
N GLU A 278 -0.15 27.91 -16.73
CA GLU A 278 -0.04 26.48 -16.43
C GLU A 278 0.77 25.72 -17.49
N ARG A 279 0.80 26.21 -18.74
CA ARG A 279 1.57 25.57 -19.81
C ARG A 279 3.07 25.73 -19.63
N MET A 280 3.53 26.75 -18.92
CA MET A 280 4.96 26.94 -18.62
C MET A 280 5.49 25.87 -17.65
N LEU A 281 4.62 25.20 -16.90
CA LEU A 281 4.97 24.08 -16.03
C LEU A 281 5.13 22.76 -16.79
N MET A 282 4.63 22.69 -18.03
CA MET A 282 4.91 21.56 -18.92
C MET A 282 6.34 21.66 -19.42
N ARG A 283 7.27 20.92 -18.78
CA ARG A 283 8.66 20.84 -19.24
C ARG A 283 8.76 20.38 -20.70
N ASP A 284 7.99 19.35 -21.04
CA ASP A 284 7.84 18.84 -22.41
C ASP A 284 6.39 18.37 -22.65
N PRO A 285 5.63 19.04 -23.54
CA PRO A 285 4.24 18.69 -23.85
C PRO A 285 4.04 17.28 -24.41
N LYS A 286 5.05 16.70 -25.07
CA LYS A 286 4.99 15.33 -25.60
C LYS A 286 5.14 14.32 -24.47
N ILE A 287 6.10 14.53 -23.57
CA ILE A 287 6.33 13.68 -22.39
C ILE A 287 5.12 13.74 -21.46
N PHE A 288 4.63 14.95 -21.19
CA PHE A 288 3.41 15.18 -20.40
C PHE A 288 2.22 14.37 -20.93
N ARG A 289 1.94 14.45 -22.24
CA ARG A 289 0.80 13.75 -22.84
C ARG A 289 0.96 12.24 -22.78
N ARG A 290 2.17 11.73 -23.07
CA ARG A 290 2.47 10.30 -22.97
C ARG A 290 2.25 9.78 -21.56
N LEU A 291 2.68 10.52 -20.54
CA LEU A 291 2.54 10.09 -19.15
C LEU A 291 1.13 10.21 -18.62
N ALA A 292 0.38 11.24 -19.01
CA ALA A 292 -1.04 11.34 -18.71
C ALA A 292 -1.82 10.15 -19.33
N ILE A 293 -1.52 9.80 -20.59
CA ILE A 293 -2.11 8.63 -21.25
C ILE A 293 -1.67 7.35 -20.51
N LEU A 294 -0.38 7.18 -20.22
CA LEU A 294 0.15 6.00 -19.54
C LEU A 294 -0.55 5.78 -18.19
N LEU A 295 -0.75 6.83 -17.40
CA LEU A 295 -1.42 6.76 -16.10
C LEU A 295 -2.89 6.33 -16.25
N VAL A 296 -3.63 6.92 -17.18
CA VAL A 296 -5.03 6.55 -17.44
C VAL A 296 -5.13 5.10 -17.94
N VAL A 297 -4.24 4.70 -18.86
CA VAL A 297 -4.21 3.35 -19.41
C VAL A 297 -3.79 2.33 -18.35
N THR A 298 -2.87 2.67 -17.45
CA THR A 298 -2.47 1.82 -16.32
C THR A 298 -3.65 1.53 -15.40
N VAL A 299 -4.38 2.57 -15.03
CA VAL A 299 -5.59 2.45 -14.19
C VAL A 299 -6.65 1.60 -14.89
N ALA A 300 -6.94 1.88 -16.16
CA ALA A 300 -7.89 1.09 -16.94
C ALA A 300 -7.43 -0.38 -17.06
N GLY A 301 -6.13 -0.59 -17.26
CA GLY A 301 -5.51 -1.91 -17.34
C GLY A 301 -5.68 -2.70 -16.05
N PHE A 302 -5.51 -2.05 -14.89
CA PHE A 302 -5.75 -2.69 -13.60
C PHE A 302 -7.23 -3.05 -13.38
N VAL A 303 -8.17 -2.18 -13.78
CA VAL A 303 -9.60 -2.48 -13.73
C VAL A 303 -9.93 -3.68 -14.61
N VAL A 304 -9.44 -3.68 -15.85
CA VAL A 304 -9.64 -4.78 -16.80
C VAL A 304 -8.99 -6.07 -16.29
N ALA A 305 -7.78 -6.00 -15.73
CA ALA A 305 -7.12 -7.14 -15.12
C ALA A 305 -7.93 -7.72 -13.96
N GLY A 306 -8.49 -6.86 -13.11
CA GLY A 306 -9.35 -7.27 -12.01
C GLY A 306 -10.65 -7.92 -12.47
N LEU A 307 -11.20 -7.51 -13.61
CA LEU A 307 -12.39 -8.11 -14.24
C LEU A 307 -12.07 -9.45 -14.91
N LEU A 308 -10.91 -9.56 -15.55
CA LEU A 308 -10.46 -10.75 -16.27
C LEU A 308 -9.68 -11.73 -15.38
N THR A 309 -9.59 -11.46 -14.06
CA THR A 309 -8.79 -12.25 -13.09
C THR A 309 -7.32 -12.40 -13.47
N ILE A 310 -6.79 -11.45 -14.26
CA ILE A 310 -5.38 -11.40 -14.63
C ILE A 310 -4.59 -10.90 -13.42
N PRO A 311 -3.44 -11.52 -13.08
CA PRO A 311 -2.63 -11.05 -11.97
C PRO A 311 -2.17 -9.60 -12.18
N PHE A 312 -2.42 -8.73 -11.19
CA PHE A 312 -2.11 -7.30 -11.28
C PHE A 312 -0.63 -7.00 -11.55
N TYR A 313 0.28 -7.87 -11.11
CA TYR A 313 1.71 -7.69 -11.34
C TYR A 313 2.08 -7.69 -12.83
N VAL A 314 1.41 -8.52 -13.65
CA VAL A 314 1.66 -8.59 -15.10
C VAL A 314 1.34 -7.25 -15.76
N VAL A 315 0.17 -6.70 -15.42
CA VAL A 315 -0.30 -5.41 -15.93
C VAL A 315 0.63 -4.29 -15.46
N SER A 316 1.01 -4.29 -14.19
CA SER A 316 1.90 -3.28 -13.63
C SER A 316 3.28 -3.26 -14.31
N LEU A 317 3.84 -4.43 -14.62
CA LEU A 317 5.16 -4.56 -15.26
C LEU A 317 5.13 -4.07 -16.70
N ILE A 318 4.09 -4.42 -17.46
CA ILE A 318 3.93 -3.95 -18.84
C ILE A 318 3.92 -2.42 -18.88
N PHE A 319 3.18 -1.78 -17.97
CA PHE A 319 3.08 -0.32 -17.95
C PHE A 319 4.27 0.39 -17.34
N ALA A 320 5.00 -0.23 -16.40
CA ALA A 320 6.19 0.38 -15.82
C ALA A 320 7.34 0.52 -16.82
N PHE A 321 7.37 -0.32 -17.87
CA PHE A 321 8.44 -0.37 -18.86
C PHE A 321 7.98 -0.06 -20.30
N ALA A 322 6.77 0.48 -20.48
CA ALA A 322 6.23 0.95 -21.77
C ALA A 322 6.50 2.44 -22.01
#